data_AF-A0A6V6Z2X7-F1
#
_entry.id   AF-A0A6V6Z2X7-F1
#
_cell.length_a   1.000
_cell.length_b   1.000
_cell.length_c   1.000
_cell.angle_alpha   90.00
_cell.angle_beta   90.00
_cell.angle_gamma   90.00
#
_symmetry.space_group_name_H-M   'P 1'
#
loop_
_entity.id
_entity.type
_entity.pdbx_description
1 polymer ?
#
loop_
_entity_poly.entity_id
_entity_poly.type
_entity_poly.pdbx_seq_one_letter_code
_entity_poly.pdbx_strand_id
1 'polypeptide(L)'
;MNKFLLVLYSLFCFGVSTAQDTLVNQEPPKVNTIKYSEADIYVDSDTIKNQTFQKNFKKKYSDNDFVYEPKAPEKNWWDHFKEWLASLFRRMFTFKDPQASLNFVAVLLKVIAVLIIIFVIYLIVKALINREGQWIFGKDAKQKTIHYSDIEKNIHLLDFEKLIKESIQAGEKRIAIRYYYLWLLKIMARNRYIEWDIEKTNSDYLYELKKPAHKEEFTYLSYLYNYIWYGEFEIDEAAFIKAENQFKKSLKTFSHE
;
A
#
# COMPACT_ATOMS: atom_id res chain seq x y z
N MET A 1 -17.33 27.18 -21.66
CA MET A 1 -16.90 26.95 -20.26
C MET A 1 -17.89 26.12 -19.42
N ASN A 2 -19.21 26.28 -19.56
CA ASN A 2 -20.19 25.56 -18.71
C ASN A 2 -20.34 24.04 -18.94
N LYS A 3 -19.93 23.50 -20.10
CA LYS A 3 -20.12 22.08 -20.41
C LYS A 3 -19.12 21.15 -19.70
N PHE A 4 -17.98 21.69 -19.26
CA PHE A 4 -16.93 20.93 -18.55
C PHE A 4 -17.30 20.68 -17.08
N LEU A 5 -17.95 21.66 -16.45
CA LEU A 5 -18.46 21.58 -15.07
C LEU A 5 -19.58 20.53 -14.91
N LEU A 6 -20.41 20.34 -15.93
CA LEU A 6 -21.49 19.34 -15.93
C LEU A 6 -20.97 17.89 -15.91
N VAL A 7 -19.82 17.63 -16.52
CA VAL A 7 -19.21 16.29 -16.53
C VAL A 7 -18.54 15.98 -15.18
N LEU A 8 -17.95 16.99 -14.53
CA LEU A 8 -17.38 16.85 -13.19
C LEU A 8 -18.48 16.59 -12.13
N TYR A 9 -19.66 17.20 -12.32
CA TYR A 9 -20.82 16.99 -11.43
C TYR A 9 -21.42 15.58 -11.58
N SER A 10 -21.40 15.00 -12.79
CA SER A 10 -21.91 13.65 -13.05
C SER A 10 -21.09 12.53 -12.39
N LEU A 11 -19.80 12.75 -12.10
CA LEU A 11 -18.92 11.77 -11.46
C LEU A 11 -19.20 11.60 -9.95
N PHE A 12 -19.97 12.49 -9.34
CA PHE A 12 -20.31 12.47 -7.90
C PHE A 12 -21.72 11.91 -7.58
N CYS A 13 -22.49 11.48 -8.59
CA CYS A 13 -23.89 11.05 -8.42
C CYS A 13 -24.12 9.53 -8.54
N PHE A 14 -23.15 8.69 -8.18
CA PHE A 14 -23.39 7.25 -8.01
C PHE A 14 -24.11 6.98 -6.68
N GLY A 15 -25.40 7.30 -6.64
CA GLY A 15 -26.32 6.78 -5.64
C GLY A 15 -26.65 5.32 -5.95
N VAL A 16 -26.57 4.46 -4.94
CA VAL A 16 -27.02 3.06 -5.05
C VAL A 16 -28.54 3.05 -5.19
N SER A 17 -29.04 2.86 -6.41
CA SER A 17 -30.45 2.54 -6.62
C SER A 17 -30.70 1.08 -6.25
N THR A 18 -31.39 0.84 -5.14
CA THR A 18 -31.98 -0.46 -4.86
C THR A 18 -33.19 -0.63 -5.76
N ALA A 19 -33.06 -1.40 -6.84
CA ALA A 19 -34.20 -1.86 -7.62
C ALA A 19 -35.00 -2.85 -6.75
N GLN A 20 -36.26 -2.54 -6.51
CA GLN A 20 -37.18 -3.45 -5.83
C GLN A 20 -38.01 -4.15 -6.91
N ASP A 21 -37.53 -5.31 -7.37
CA ASP A 21 -38.29 -6.17 -8.26
C ASP A 21 -39.38 -6.87 -7.45
N THR A 22 -40.63 -6.43 -7.62
CA THR A 22 -41.79 -7.13 -7.08
C THR A 22 -42.10 -8.31 -8.00
N LEU A 23 -41.55 -9.49 -7.70
CA LEU A 23 -41.95 -10.72 -8.39
C LEU A 23 -43.37 -11.10 -7.94
N VAL A 24 -44.34 -10.91 -8.83
CA VAL A 24 -45.69 -11.46 -8.67
C VAL A 24 -45.60 -12.97 -8.88
N ASN A 25 -45.65 -13.72 -7.78
CA ASN A 25 -45.82 -15.17 -7.83
C ASN A 25 -47.29 -15.46 -8.18
N GLN A 26 -47.56 -15.79 -9.44
CA GLN A 26 -48.84 -16.40 -9.82
C GLN A 26 -48.78 -17.89 -9.45
N GLU A 27 -49.62 -18.32 -8.51
CA GLU A 27 -49.79 -19.74 -8.24
C GLU A 27 -50.35 -20.44 -9.50
N PRO A 28 -49.77 -21.56 -9.93
CA PRO A 28 -50.25 -22.29 -11.09
C PRO A 28 -51.69 -22.81 -10.84
N PRO A 29 -52.51 -22.92 -11.90
CA PRO A 29 -53.89 -23.38 -11.78
C PRO A 29 -53.94 -24.77 -11.14
N LYS A 30 -54.82 -24.95 -10.16
CA LYS A 30 -55.06 -26.24 -9.52
C LYS A 30 -55.67 -27.21 -10.53
N VAL A 31 -54.82 -28.07 -11.11
CA VAL A 31 -55.26 -29.20 -11.94
C VAL A 31 -55.67 -30.33 -11.01
N ASN A 32 -56.88 -30.88 -11.20
CA ASN A 32 -57.31 -32.08 -10.49
C ASN A 32 -56.38 -33.25 -10.87
N THR A 33 -55.53 -33.66 -9.94
CA THR A 33 -54.61 -34.79 -10.13
C THR A 33 -55.41 -36.08 -10.32
N ILE A 34 -55.32 -36.68 -11.51
CA ILE A 34 -55.81 -38.05 -11.75
C ILE A 34 -54.92 -38.97 -10.91
N LYS A 35 -55.52 -39.70 -9.96
CA LYS A 35 -54.79 -40.68 -9.14
C LYS A 35 -54.70 -41.99 -9.92
N TYR A 36 -53.53 -42.26 -10.48
CA TYR A 36 -53.19 -43.56 -11.04
C TYR A 36 -52.97 -44.56 -9.91
N SER A 37 -53.45 -45.80 -10.08
CA SER A 37 -53.17 -46.92 -9.18
C SER A 37 -51.96 -47.71 -9.69
N GLU A 38 -51.33 -48.51 -8.82
CA GLU A 38 -50.21 -49.39 -9.21
C GLU A 38 -50.58 -50.34 -10.37
N ALA A 39 -51.87 -50.67 -10.52
CA ALA A 39 -52.39 -51.48 -11.60
C ALA A 39 -52.38 -50.80 -12.99
N ASP A 40 -52.24 -49.47 -13.04
CA ASP A 40 -52.26 -48.69 -14.29
C ASP A 40 -50.84 -48.47 -14.87
N ILE A 41 -49.80 -48.96 -14.18
CA ILE A 41 -48.40 -48.73 -14.53
C ILE A 41 -47.88 -49.95 -15.32
N TYR A 42 -47.72 -49.80 -16.63
CA TYR A 42 -46.95 -50.76 -17.43
C TYR A 42 -45.46 -50.46 -17.30
N VAL A 43 -44.73 -51.32 -16.59
CA VAL A 43 -43.28 -51.15 -16.40
C VAL A 43 -42.56 -51.79 -17.59
N ASP A 44 -41.99 -50.94 -18.44
CA ASP A 44 -41.10 -51.37 -19.51
C ASP A 44 -39.92 -52.16 -18.91
N SER A 45 -39.84 -53.44 -19.28
CA SER A 45 -38.83 -54.39 -18.78
C SER A 45 -37.64 -54.51 -19.73
N ASP A 46 -37.64 -53.76 -20.83
CA ASP A 46 -36.60 -53.87 -21.85
C ASP A 46 -35.27 -53.38 -21.31
N THR A 47 -34.26 -54.24 -21.38
CA THR A 47 -32.91 -53.90 -20.93
C THR A 47 -32.23 -53.09 -22.04
N ILE A 48 -32.28 -51.76 -21.93
CA ILE A 48 -31.61 -50.87 -22.88
C ILE A 48 -30.08 -50.99 -22.71
N LYS A 49 -29.41 -51.39 -23.79
CA LYS A 49 -27.94 -51.38 -23.82
C LYS A 49 -27.45 -49.93 -23.84
N ASN A 50 -26.79 -49.50 -22.76
CA ASN A 50 -26.18 -48.18 -22.68
C ASN A 50 -25.10 -48.01 -23.75
N GLN A 51 -25.40 -47.18 -24.75
CA GLN A 51 -24.40 -46.76 -25.73
C GLN A 51 -23.51 -45.70 -25.09
N THR A 52 -22.20 -45.92 -25.13
CA THR A 52 -21.22 -44.97 -24.60
C THR A 52 -20.45 -44.33 -25.75
N PHE A 53 -20.21 -43.03 -25.64
CA PHE A 53 -19.36 -42.34 -26.60
C PHE A 53 -17.91 -42.80 -26.44
N GLN A 54 -17.19 -42.92 -27.56
CA GLN A 54 -15.75 -43.13 -27.52
C GLN A 54 -15.08 -41.97 -26.77
N LYS A 55 -14.06 -42.25 -25.94
CA LYS A 55 -13.42 -41.25 -25.06
C LYS A 55 -12.98 -39.96 -25.76
N ASN A 56 -12.65 -40.02 -27.06
CA ASN A 56 -12.15 -38.88 -27.85
C ASN A 56 -13.08 -38.44 -28.98
N PHE A 57 -14.38 -38.75 -28.93
CA PHE A 57 -15.29 -38.50 -30.05
C PHE A 57 -15.29 -37.03 -30.53
N LYS A 58 -15.09 -36.06 -29.61
CA LYS A 58 -15.04 -34.63 -29.91
C LYS A 58 -13.94 -34.23 -30.92
N LYS A 59 -12.82 -34.96 -30.95
CA LYS A 59 -11.71 -34.67 -31.88
C LYS A 59 -12.12 -34.82 -33.35
N LYS A 60 -13.11 -35.67 -33.65
CA LYS A 60 -13.63 -35.90 -35.00
C LYS A 60 -14.45 -34.72 -35.54
N TYR A 61 -14.82 -33.77 -34.68
CA TYR A 61 -15.72 -32.66 -35.00
C TYR A 61 -15.05 -31.29 -34.76
N SER A 62 -13.72 -31.22 -34.91
CA SER A 62 -12.94 -29.99 -34.71
C SER A 62 -12.59 -29.27 -36.01
N ASP A 63 -12.96 -29.85 -37.16
CA ASP A 63 -12.70 -29.26 -38.47
C ASP A 63 -13.63 -28.07 -38.76
N ASN A 64 -13.20 -27.18 -39.65
CA ASN A 64 -13.93 -25.96 -40.00
C ASN A 64 -15.32 -26.26 -40.59
N ASP A 65 -15.51 -27.43 -41.19
CA ASP A 65 -16.78 -27.93 -41.73
C ASP A 65 -17.86 -28.13 -40.63
N PHE A 66 -17.45 -28.20 -39.36
CA PHE A 66 -18.34 -28.31 -38.20
C PHE A 66 -18.57 -26.97 -37.48
N VAL A 67 -18.06 -25.85 -38.04
CA VAL A 67 -18.33 -24.49 -37.56
C VAL A 67 -19.50 -23.92 -38.38
N TYR A 68 -20.72 -24.24 -37.94
CA TYR A 68 -21.95 -23.87 -38.66
C TYR A 68 -22.27 -22.37 -38.65
N GLU A 69 -21.68 -21.61 -37.70
CA GLU A 69 -21.86 -20.16 -37.61
C GLU A 69 -20.50 -19.48 -37.34
N PRO A 70 -20.01 -18.60 -38.22
CA PRO A 70 -18.85 -17.78 -37.92
C PRO A 70 -19.22 -16.79 -36.82
N LYS A 71 -18.81 -17.10 -35.58
CA LYS A 71 -18.97 -16.17 -34.46
C LYS A 71 -18.11 -14.94 -34.73
N ALA A 72 -18.75 -13.81 -35.02
CA ALA A 72 -18.05 -12.53 -35.00
C ALA A 72 -17.37 -12.38 -33.63
N PRO A 73 -16.13 -11.88 -33.56
CA PRO A 73 -15.43 -11.73 -32.29
C PRO A 73 -16.29 -10.90 -31.34
N GLU A 74 -16.58 -11.48 -30.17
CA GLU A 74 -17.33 -10.78 -29.13
C GLU A 74 -16.53 -9.55 -28.70
N LYS A 75 -17.17 -8.38 -28.74
CA LYS A 75 -16.53 -7.13 -28.33
C LYS A 75 -16.25 -7.21 -26.84
N ASN A 76 -15.02 -6.91 -26.44
CA ASN A 76 -14.67 -6.84 -25.03
C ASN A 76 -15.05 -5.45 -24.47
N TRP A 77 -15.11 -5.32 -23.15
CA TRP A 77 -15.29 -4.07 -22.44
C TRP A 77 -14.34 -2.95 -22.91
N TRP A 78 -13.11 -3.31 -23.30
CA TRP A 78 -12.14 -2.38 -23.86
C TRP A 78 -12.55 -1.82 -25.23
N ASP A 79 -13.20 -2.63 -26.07
CA ASP A 79 -13.68 -2.18 -27.38
C ASP A 79 -14.86 -1.23 -27.22
N HIS A 80 -15.78 -1.55 -26.30
CA HIS A 80 -16.86 -0.64 -25.91
C HIS A 80 -16.33 0.69 -25.34
N PHE A 81 -15.28 0.66 -24.52
CA PHE A 81 -14.65 1.88 -24.00
C PHE A 81 -14.07 2.76 -25.12
N LYS A 82 -13.34 2.18 -26.08
CA LYS A 82 -12.80 2.94 -27.22
C LYS A 82 -13.89 3.53 -28.09
N GLU A 83 -14.96 2.78 -28.35
CA GLU A 83 -16.12 3.25 -29.13
C GLU A 83 -16.84 4.41 -28.43
N TRP A 84 -17.07 4.31 -27.12
CA TRP A 84 -17.62 5.40 -26.32
C TRP A 84 -16.72 6.64 -26.37
N LEU A 85 -15.41 6.47 -26.15
CA LEU A 85 -14.45 7.57 -26.16
C LEU A 85 -14.37 8.24 -27.55
N ALA A 86 -14.34 7.46 -28.63
CA ALA A 86 -14.40 7.98 -30.00
C ALA A 86 -15.68 8.75 -30.27
N SER A 87 -16.83 8.29 -29.76
CA SER A 87 -18.10 9.01 -29.87
C SER A 87 -18.06 10.38 -29.17
N LEU A 88 -17.38 10.48 -28.02
CA LEU A 88 -17.20 11.73 -27.28
C LEU A 88 -16.36 12.73 -28.08
N PHE A 89 -15.23 12.28 -28.63
CA PHE A 89 -14.36 13.12 -29.46
C PHE A 89 -15.02 13.53 -30.78
N ARG A 90 -15.80 12.64 -31.41
CA ARG A 90 -16.60 12.97 -32.61
C ARG A 90 -17.56 14.12 -32.35
N ARG A 91 -18.21 14.14 -31.19
CA ARG A 91 -19.13 15.22 -30.77
C ARG A 91 -18.39 16.53 -30.49
N MET A 92 -17.16 16.48 -29.99
CA MET A 92 -16.37 17.67 -29.63
C MET A 92 -15.62 18.30 -30.81
N PHE A 93 -15.16 17.50 -31.78
CA PHE A 93 -14.30 17.94 -32.88
C PHE A 93 -14.96 17.84 -34.27
N THR A 94 -16.26 17.54 -34.35
CA THR A 94 -17.07 17.47 -35.58
C THR A 94 -16.41 16.64 -36.70
N PHE A 95 -15.90 15.45 -36.36
CA PHE A 95 -15.39 14.52 -37.35
C PHE A 95 -16.54 13.97 -38.21
N LYS A 96 -16.50 14.16 -39.54
CA LYS A 96 -17.54 13.69 -40.48
C LYS A 96 -17.56 12.17 -40.66
N ASP A 97 -16.46 11.48 -40.39
CA ASP A 97 -16.31 10.03 -40.60
C ASP A 97 -16.10 9.29 -39.25
N PRO A 98 -16.95 8.28 -38.92
CA PRO A 98 -16.76 7.42 -37.75
C PRO A 98 -15.40 6.71 -37.72
N GLN A 99 -14.87 6.26 -38.86
CA GLN A 99 -13.61 5.51 -38.89
C GLN A 99 -12.42 6.42 -38.56
N ALA A 100 -12.43 7.64 -39.07
CA ALA A 100 -11.44 8.66 -38.72
C ALA A 100 -11.42 8.96 -37.20
N SER A 101 -12.58 8.96 -36.54
CA SER A 101 -12.67 9.18 -35.09
C SER A 101 -12.06 8.05 -34.26
N LEU A 102 -12.25 6.78 -34.68
CA LEU A 102 -11.65 5.62 -34.02
C LEU A 102 -10.13 5.62 -34.19
N ASN A 103 -9.64 5.92 -35.40
CA ASN A 103 -8.20 6.03 -35.68
C ASN A 103 -7.56 7.16 -34.87
N PHE A 104 -8.22 8.31 -34.76
CA PHE A 104 -7.76 9.43 -33.94
C PHE A 104 -7.64 9.03 -32.46
N VAL A 105 -8.67 8.39 -31.89
CA VAL A 105 -8.62 7.91 -30.49
C VAL A 105 -7.53 6.87 -30.29
N ALA A 106 -7.32 5.96 -31.24
CA ALA A 106 -6.25 4.98 -31.16
C ALA A 106 -4.86 5.64 -31.14
N VAL A 107 -4.62 6.65 -31.97
CA VAL A 107 -3.37 7.43 -31.96
C VAL A 107 -3.23 8.23 -30.67
N LEU A 108 -4.28 8.89 -30.21
CA LEU A 108 -4.29 9.66 -28.97
C LEU A 108 -3.93 8.79 -27.76
N LEU A 109 -4.52 7.60 -27.62
CA LEU A 109 -4.21 6.68 -26.53
C LEU A 109 -2.75 6.20 -26.59
N LYS A 110 -2.18 5.98 -27.78
CA LYS A 110 -0.75 5.64 -27.93
C LYS A 110 0.15 6.79 -27.48
N VAL A 111 -0.16 8.03 -27.88
CA VAL A 111 0.60 9.21 -27.47
C VAL A 111 0.55 9.40 -25.95
N ILE A 112 -0.63 9.26 -25.35
CA ILE A 112 -0.81 9.32 -23.89
C ILE A 112 -0.01 8.22 -23.20
N ALA A 113 -0.03 6.99 -23.71
CA ALA A 113 0.74 5.89 -23.14
C ALA A 113 2.25 6.18 -23.15
N VAL A 114 2.79 6.71 -24.26
CA VAL A 114 4.21 7.13 -24.35
C VAL A 114 4.51 8.26 -23.36
N LEU A 115 3.63 9.26 -23.24
CA LEU A 115 3.81 10.35 -22.27
C LEU A 115 3.78 9.85 -20.82
N ILE A 116 2.92 8.88 -20.50
CA ILE A 116 2.90 8.24 -19.17
C ILE A 116 4.21 7.53 -18.90
N ILE A 117 4.76 6.79 -19.86
CA ILE A 117 6.06 6.12 -19.71
C ILE A 117 7.17 7.15 -19.44
N ILE A 118 7.24 8.22 -20.22
CA ILE A 118 8.22 9.30 -20.02
C ILE A 118 8.04 9.94 -18.64
N PHE A 119 6.80 10.19 -18.22
CA PHE A 119 6.48 10.77 -16.92
C PHE A 119 6.90 9.85 -15.77
N VAL A 120 6.65 8.55 -15.87
CA VAL A 120 7.09 7.55 -14.88
C VAL A 120 8.61 7.51 -14.80
N ILE A 121 9.31 7.49 -15.94
CA ILE A 121 10.78 7.54 -15.96
C ILE A 121 11.27 8.83 -15.28
N TYR A 122 10.67 9.97 -15.59
CA TYR A 122 10.99 11.23 -14.93
C TYR A 122 10.75 11.17 -13.41
N LEU A 123 9.65 10.57 -12.95
CA LEU A 123 9.39 10.39 -11.52
C LEU A 123 10.42 9.49 -10.85
N ILE A 124 10.83 8.40 -11.50
CA ILE A 124 11.87 7.49 -10.98
C ILE A 124 13.21 8.22 -10.88
N VAL A 125 13.63 8.92 -11.94
CA VAL A 125 14.88 9.69 -11.95
C VAL A 125 14.84 10.77 -10.86
N LYS A 126 13.73 11.49 -10.74
CA LYS A 126 13.52 12.50 -9.70
C LYS A 126 13.57 11.89 -8.30
N ALA A 127 12.95 10.73 -8.09
CA ALA A 127 12.94 10.03 -6.80
C ALA A 127 14.32 9.49 -6.40
N LEU A 128 15.15 9.07 -7.37
CA LEU A 128 16.51 8.60 -7.10
C LEU A 128 17.49 9.76 -6.82
N ILE A 129 17.31 10.91 -7.48
CA ILE A 129 18.15 12.10 -7.29
C ILE A 129 17.79 12.83 -5.98
N ASN A 130 16.51 12.98 -5.68
CA ASN A 130 16.06 13.50 -4.38
C ASN A 130 16.02 12.34 -3.38
N ARG A 131 17.16 11.99 -2.77
CA ARG A 131 17.31 10.97 -1.71
C ARG A 131 16.54 11.26 -0.40
N GLU A 132 15.31 11.72 -0.50
CA GLU A 132 14.29 11.79 0.53
C GLU A 132 12.95 11.51 -0.16
N GLY A 133 12.51 10.25 -0.12
CA GLY A 133 11.30 9.74 -0.78
C GLY A 133 9.97 10.24 -0.19
N GLN A 134 9.83 11.54 0.02
CA GLN A 134 8.66 12.16 0.67
C GLN A 134 7.64 12.78 -0.29
N TRP A 135 7.71 12.53 -1.59
CA TRP A 135 6.85 13.23 -2.53
C TRP A 135 6.11 12.28 -3.46
N ILE A 136 4.94 11.78 -3.02
CA ILE A 136 3.64 11.71 -3.76
C ILE A 136 2.45 11.59 -2.76
N PHE A 137 2.64 11.15 -1.50
CA PHE A 137 1.55 10.99 -0.52
C PHE A 137 1.72 11.73 0.83
N GLY A 138 2.78 12.53 1.00
CA GLY A 138 3.04 13.26 2.24
C GLY A 138 2.20 14.53 2.35
N LYS A 139 1.18 14.52 3.21
CA LYS A 139 0.54 15.75 3.70
C LYS A 139 1.50 16.48 4.65
N ASP A 140 1.61 17.78 4.43
CA ASP A 140 2.11 18.82 5.34
C ASP A 140 3.58 18.79 5.79
N ALA A 141 4.41 19.44 4.99
CA ALA A 141 5.77 19.89 5.30
C ALA A 141 5.82 21.04 6.33
N LYS A 142 5.18 20.86 7.50
CA LYS A 142 5.36 21.74 8.67
C LYS A 142 5.69 21.03 9.98
N GLN A 143 5.84 19.72 9.97
CA GLN A 143 6.61 19.05 11.01
C GLN A 143 7.66 18.19 10.33
N LYS A 144 8.92 18.49 10.65
CA LYS A 144 10.05 17.59 10.46
C LYS A 144 9.85 16.42 11.43
N THR A 145 8.78 15.66 11.27
CA THR A 145 8.52 14.44 12.03
C THR A 145 9.39 13.39 11.40
N ILE A 146 10.69 13.44 11.68
CA ILE A 146 11.46 12.22 11.65
C ILE A 146 10.75 11.32 12.66
N HIS A 147 10.04 10.29 12.19
CA HIS A 147 9.39 9.38 13.11
C HIS A 147 10.49 8.81 14.00
N TYR A 148 10.33 8.93 15.32
CA TYR A 148 11.35 8.45 16.27
C TYR A 148 11.69 6.97 16.04
N SER A 149 10.74 6.19 15.51
CA SER A 149 10.95 4.80 15.08
C SER A 149 11.96 4.65 13.94
N ASP A 150 12.05 5.62 13.03
CA ASP A 150 12.96 5.58 11.89
C ASP A 150 14.40 5.94 12.31
N ILE A 151 14.53 6.75 13.36
CA ILE A 151 15.81 7.10 13.99
C ILE A 151 16.43 5.86 14.64
N GLU A 152 15.64 5.13 15.44
CA GLU A 152 16.10 3.91 16.14
C GLU A 152 16.49 2.79 15.16
N LYS A 153 15.78 2.65 14.04
CA LYS A 153 16.13 1.66 13.01
C LYS A 153 17.45 1.97 12.32
N ASN A 154 17.84 3.24 12.25
CA ASN A 154 18.95 3.70 11.42
C ASN A 154 20.02 4.45 12.22
N ILE A 155 20.20 4.15 13.52
CA ILE A 155 21.11 4.92 14.40
C ILE A 155 22.51 5.10 13.78
N HIS A 156 23.00 4.11 13.04
CA HIS A 156 24.33 4.13 12.41
C HIS A 156 24.48 5.23 11.35
N LEU A 157 23.40 5.62 10.67
CA LEU A 157 23.39 6.60 9.58
C LEU A 157 23.20 8.04 10.04
N LEU A 158 22.83 8.26 11.30
CA LEU A 158 22.45 9.58 11.80
C LEU A 158 23.63 10.41 12.29
N ASP A 159 23.51 11.72 12.07
CA ASP A 159 24.34 12.76 12.65
C ASP A 159 23.71 13.25 13.96
N PHE A 160 24.11 12.62 15.07
CA PHE A 160 23.57 12.95 16.39
C PHE A 160 23.97 14.35 16.87
N GLU A 161 25.14 14.86 16.48
CA GLU A 161 25.57 16.21 16.86
C GLU A 161 24.62 17.26 16.30
N LYS A 162 24.27 17.13 15.01
CA LYS A 162 23.29 18.00 14.37
C LYS A 162 21.91 17.88 15.03
N LEU A 163 21.43 16.66 15.24
CA LEU A 163 20.10 16.42 15.83
C LEU A 163 19.98 17.00 17.24
N ILE A 164 21.00 16.79 18.09
CA ILE A 164 21.05 17.35 19.44
C ILE A 164 21.05 18.89 19.40
N LYS A 165 21.88 19.49 18.54
CA LYS A 165 21.94 20.95 18.40
C LYS A 165 20.60 21.54 17.97
N GLU A 166 19.93 20.93 16.99
CA GLU A 166 18.60 21.35 16.52
C GLU A 166 17.56 21.23 17.64
N SER A 167 17.55 20.13 18.41
CA SER A 167 16.62 19.94 19.53
C SER A 167 16.83 20.94 20.66
N ILE A 168 18.07 21.25 21.01
CA ILE A 168 18.37 22.26 22.04
C ILE A 168 17.89 23.64 21.58
N GLN A 169 18.15 24.01 20.33
CA GLN A 169 17.70 25.30 19.76
C GLN A 169 16.18 25.41 19.70
N ALA A 170 15.47 24.30 19.51
CA ALA A 170 14.02 24.24 19.53
C ALA A 170 13.41 24.23 20.95
N GLY A 171 14.23 24.22 22.01
CA GLY A 171 13.76 24.10 23.40
C GLY A 171 13.35 22.67 23.80
N GLU A 172 13.57 21.69 22.93
CA GLU A 172 13.15 20.30 23.08
C GLU A 172 14.17 19.48 23.88
N LYS A 173 14.35 19.83 25.15
CA LYS A 173 15.38 19.25 26.05
C LYS A 173 15.25 17.74 26.18
N ARG A 174 14.02 17.23 26.30
CA ARG A 174 13.75 15.78 26.42
C ARG A 174 14.20 15.03 25.16
N ILE A 175 13.96 15.60 23.98
CA ILE A 175 14.41 15.03 22.71
C ILE A 175 15.93 15.02 22.62
N ALA A 176 16.59 16.11 23.03
CA ALA A 176 18.05 16.17 23.05
C ALA A 176 18.66 15.05 23.92
N ILE A 177 18.09 14.79 25.10
CA ILE A 177 18.52 13.67 25.97
C ILE A 177 18.33 12.31 25.30
N ARG A 178 17.22 12.09 24.59
CA ARG A 178 17.01 10.85 23.83
C ARG A 178 18.08 10.67 22.75
N TYR A 179 18.44 11.73 22.03
CA TYR A 179 19.51 11.67 21.04
C TYR A 179 20.89 11.42 21.65
N TYR A 180 21.19 11.98 22.82
CA TYR A 180 22.40 11.61 23.56
C TYR A 180 22.43 10.12 23.92
N TYR A 181 21.29 9.55 24.36
CA TYR A 181 21.20 8.13 24.69
C TYR A 181 21.39 7.23 23.47
N LEU A 182 20.74 7.54 22.34
CA LEU A 182 20.93 6.79 21.10
C LEU A 182 22.36 6.93 20.54
N TRP A 183 23.00 8.09 20.72
CA TRP A 183 24.40 8.28 20.36
C TRP A 183 25.33 7.42 21.22
N LEU A 184 25.06 7.32 22.52
CA LEU A 184 25.77 6.44 23.43
C LEU A 184 25.71 4.98 22.94
N LEU A 185 24.51 4.47 22.63
CA LEU A 185 24.34 3.11 22.11
C LEU A 185 25.07 2.91 20.78
N LYS A 186 25.05 3.91 19.88
CA LYS A 186 25.81 3.87 18.62
C LYS A 186 27.32 3.73 18.85
N ILE A 187 27.89 4.50 19.79
CA ILE A 187 29.33 4.42 20.11
C ILE A 187 29.65 3.08 20.75
N MET A 188 28.84 2.62 21.69
CA MET A 188 29.05 1.34 22.37
C MET A 188 28.99 0.16 21.40
N ALA A 189 28.05 0.18 20.44
CA ALA A 189 27.95 -0.82 19.39
C ALA A 189 29.15 -0.77 18.43
N ARG A 190 29.57 0.43 18.02
CA ARG A 190 30.77 0.63 17.18
C ARG A 190 32.02 0.03 17.83
N ASN A 191 32.16 0.21 19.14
CA ASN A 191 33.31 -0.27 19.91
C ASN A 191 33.11 -1.69 20.47
N ARG A 192 32.07 -2.41 20.02
CA ARG A 192 31.75 -3.80 20.36
C ARG A 192 31.59 -4.06 21.87
N TYR A 193 31.16 -3.05 22.63
CA TYR A 193 30.73 -3.26 24.01
C TYR A 193 29.35 -3.90 24.09
N ILE A 194 28.52 -3.65 23.08
CA ILE A 194 27.18 -4.21 22.90
C ILE A 194 26.97 -4.60 21.43
N GLU A 195 26.00 -5.46 21.18
CA GLU A 195 25.42 -5.75 19.87
C GLU A 195 24.08 -5.03 19.75
N TRP A 196 24.04 -3.97 18.94
CA TRP A 196 22.84 -3.16 18.75
C TRP A 196 21.69 -3.95 18.12
N ASP A 197 20.52 -3.90 18.76
CA ASP A 197 19.26 -4.41 18.26
C ASP A 197 18.09 -3.52 18.75
N ILE A 198 17.19 -3.14 17.86
CA ILE A 198 16.04 -2.28 18.21
C ILE A 198 15.09 -2.95 19.21
N GLU A 199 15.06 -4.29 19.28
CA GLU A 199 14.17 -5.03 20.18
C GLU A 199 14.77 -5.23 21.58
N LYS A 200 16.06 -4.91 21.78
CA LYS A 200 16.74 -5.03 23.07
C LYS A 200 16.38 -3.90 24.03
N THR A 201 16.19 -4.27 25.30
CA THR A 201 16.00 -3.34 26.41
C THR A 201 17.32 -2.81 26.97
N ASN A 202 17.27 -1.74 27.77
CA ASN A 202 18.44 -1.24 28.48
C ASN A 202 19.05 -2.30 29.41
N SER A 203 18.23 -3.19 29.97
CA SER A 203 18.72 -4.30 30.79
C SER A 203 19.48 -5.32 29.95
N ASP A 204 19.02 -5.64 28.74
CA ASP A 204 19.71 -6.55 27.83
C ASP A 204 21.10 -6.02 27.48
N TYR A 205 21.20 -4.74 27.14
CA TYR A 205 22.49 -4.08 26.91
C TYR A 205 23.42 -4.09 28.11
N LEU A 206 22.88 -3.94 29.33
CA LEU A 206 23.67 -3.99 30.55
C LEU A 206 24.32 -5.36 30.78
N TYR A 207 23.63 -6.45 30.40
CA TYR A 207 24.15 -7.81 30.56
C TYR A 207 25.31 -8.14 29.61
N GLU A 208 25.40 -7.46 28.47
CA GLU A 208 26.49 -7.65 27.49
C GLU A 208 27.81 -7.01 27.92
N LEU A 209 27.74 -5.97 28.75
CA LEU A 209 28.93 -5.28 29.24
C LEU A 209 29.78 -6.20 30.13
N LYS A 210 31.10 -6.15 29.95
CA LYS A 210 32.05 -7.00 30.70
C LYS A 210 32.74 -6.26 31.84
N LYS A 211 33.14 -5.00 31.62
CA LYS A 211 33.88 -4.20 32.61
C LYS A 211 32.92 -3.63 33.67
N PRO A 212 33.20 -3.78 34.98
CA PRO A 212 32.38 -3.21 36.05
C PRO A 212 32.17 -1.70 35.92
N ALA A 213 33.20 -0.95 35.57
CA ALA A 213 33.12 0.50 35.38
C ALA A 213 32.14 0.90 34.26
N HIS A 214 32.10 0.15 33.16
CA HIS A 214 31.14 0.41 32.07
C HIS A 214 29.71 0.07 32.50
N LYS A 215 29.52 -1.00 33.28
CA LYS A 215 28.20 -1.36 33.82
C LYS A 215 27.65 -0.27 34.72
N GLU A 216 28.46 0.23 35.64
CA GLU A 216 28.06 1.29 36.58
C GLU A 216 27.68 2.56 35.83
N GLU A 217 28.53 3.02 34.92
CA GLU A 217 28.28 4.21 34.10
C GLU A 217 27.02 4.05 33.23
N PHE A 218 26.86 2.92 32.54
CA PHE A 218 25.69 2.65 31.71
C PHE A 218 24.40 2.51 32.52
N THR A 219 24.47 1.94 33.73
CA THR A 219 23.33 1.85 34.65
C THR A 219 22.84 3.24 35.03
N TYR A 220 23.77 4.13 35.40
CA TYR A 220 23.43 5.51 35.78
C TYR A 220 22.80 6.28 34.61
N LEU A 221 23.37 6.18 33.41
CA LEU A 221 22.84 6.84 32.22
C LEU A 221 21.47 6.29 31.80
N SER A 222 21.27 4.97 31.92
CA SER A 222 19.99 4.33 31.61
C SER A 222 18.91 4.71 32.61
N TYR A 223 19.25 4.83 33.89
CA TYR A 223 18.34 5.37 34.90
C TYR A 223 17.93 6.81 34.56
N LEU A 224 18.91 7.67 34.25
CA LEU A 224 18.67 9.07 33.90
C LEU A 224 17.80 9.19 32.64
N TYR A 225 18.11 8.42 31.60
CA TYR A 225 17.31 8.38 30.38
C TYR A 225 15.89 7.92 30.64
N ASN A 226 15.70 6.82 31.38
CA ASN A 226 14.37 6.29 31.67
C ASN A 226 13.53 7.30 32.44
N TYR A 227 14.13 7.95 33.44
CA TYR A 227 13.46 8.97 34.22
C TYR A 227 13.04 10.18 33.38
N ILE A 228 13.92 10.70 32.51
CA ILE A 228 13.64 11.89 31.70
C ILE A 228 12.67 11.59 30.54
N TRP A 229 12.83 10.44 29.89
CA TRP A 229 12.07 10.10 28.69
C TRP A 229 10.69 9.54 29.03
N TYR A 230 10.62 8.54 29.93
CA TYR A 230 9.37 7.86 30.29
C TYR A 230 8.69 8.45 31.53
N GLY A 231 9.37 9.30 32.31
CA GLY A 231 8.81 9.87 33.54
C GLY A 231 7.78 10.99 33.33
N GLU A 232 7.50 11.41 32.10
CA GLU A 232 6.52 12.45 31.75
C GLU A 232 6.70 13.86 32.36
N PHE A 233 7.69 14.11 33.22
CA PHE A 233 7.93 15.44 33.81
C PHE A 233 8.77 16.37 32.92
N GLU A 234 8.50 17.68 32.98
CA GLU A 234 9.36 18.69 32.34
C GLU A 234 10.72 18.77 33.03
N ILE A 235 11.79 18.77 32.23
CA ILE A 235 13.15 18.90 32.75
C ILE A 235 13.55 20.38 32.83
N ASP A 236 13.86 20.83 34.05
CA ASP A 236 14.37 22.19 34.24
C ASP A 236 15.78 22.36 33.62
N GLU A 237 16.21 23.61 33.46
CA GLU A 237 17.50 23.92 32.85
C GLU A 237 18.69 23.33 33.62
N ALA A 238 18.65 23.36 34.96
CA ALA A 238 19.75 22.90 35.79
C ALA A 238 19.90 21.37 35.72
N ALA A 239 18.78 20.65 35.73
CA ALA A 239 18.70 19.20 35.54
C ALA A 239 19.16 18.81 34.12
N PHE A 240 18.73 19.56 33.11
CA PHE A 240 19.17 19.33 31.72
C PHE A 240 20.67 19.49 31.56
N ILE A 241 21.28 20.57 32.07
CA ILE A 241 22.72 20.80 31.98
C ILE A 241 23.50 19.69 32.70
N LYS A 242 23.03 19.24 33.87
CA LYS A 242 23.66 18.11 34.58
C LYS A 242 23.61 16.83 33.76
N ALA A 243 22.44 16.52 33.21
CA ALA A 243 22.25 15.33 32.37
C ALA A 243 23.13 15.39 31.11
N GLU A 244 23.13 16.53 30.42
CA GLU A 244 23.93 16.77 29.23
C GLU A 244 25.42 16.56 29.52
N ASN A 245 25.93 17.14 30.60
CA ASN A 245 27.34 17.01 30.98
C ASN A 245 27.71 15.56 31.30
N GLN A 246 26.83 14.80 31.95
CA GLN A 246 27.06 13.38 32.16
C GLN A 246 27.16 12.64 30.83
N PHE A 247 26.17 12.78 29.93
CA PHE A 247 26.21 12.13 28.62
C PHE A 247 27.47 12.50 27.83
N LYS A 248 27.85 13.79 27.78
CA LYS A 248 29.08 14.24 27.11
C LYS A 248 30.34 13.60 27.71
N LYS A 249 30.40 13.45 29.03
CA LYS A 249 31.52 12.78 29.70
C LYS A 249 31.58 11.31 29.30
N SER A 250 30.47 10.58 29.41
CA SER A 250 30.43 9.15 29.12
C SER A 250 30.69 8.85 27.66
N LEU A 251 30.18 9.69 26.73
CA LEU A 251 30.49 9.57 25.31
C LEU A 251 32.00 9.63 25.04
N LYS A 252 32.75 10.48 25.75
CA LYS A 252 34.21 10.50 25.65
C LYS A 252 34.83 9.21 26.19
N THR A 253 34.39 8.74 27.36
CA THR A 253 34.84 7.48 27.97
C THR A 253 34.66 6.30 27.03
N PHE A 254 33.46 6.13 26.46
CA PHE A 254 33.17 5.02 25.55
C PHE A 254 33.78 5.19 24.16
N SER A 255 34.32 6.37 23.80
CA SER A 255 34.95 6.62 22.49
C SER A 255 36.46 6.41 22.46
N HIS A 256 37.14 6.50 23.61
CA HIS A 256 38.61 6.59 23.71
C HIS A 256 39.27 5.36 24.37
N GLU A 257 38.57 4.23 24.41
CA GLU A 257 39.13 2.90 24.75
C GLU A 257 38.97 1.94 23.58
#